data_AF-E8KE55-F1
#
_entry.id   AF-E8KE55-F1
#
_cell.length_a   1.000
_cell.length_b   1.000
_cell.length_c   1.000
_cell.angle_alpha   90.00
_cell.angle_beta   90.00
_cell.angle_gamma   90.00
#
_symmetry.space_group_name_H-M   'P 1'
#
loop_
_entity.id
_entity.type
_entity.pdbx_description
1 polymer ?
#
loop_
_entity_poly.entity_id
_entity_poly.type
_entity_poly.pdbx_seq_one_letter_code
_entity_poly.pdbx_strand_id
1 'polypeptide(L)'
;MPEIPAVIHGDLCFSNIMYDSRSNNIRFIDPRGLNIQQELTIYSYDLAKLCYSFIGLYDFIIADSFKLERSEKLGVKLIFNLDQHFKEIQSVFMQTNLTPGISDKETILLFLSMIPLHFYKPHREAMLANALRLYAEWLK
;
A
#
# COMPACT_ATOMS: atom_id res chain seq x y z
N MET A 1 -20.78 12.84 3.04
CA MET A 1 -20.07 13.88 2.26
C MET A 1 -20.56 13.80 0.83
N PRO A 2 -20.77 14.91 0.10
CA PRO A 2 -21.09 14.83 -1.32
C PRO A 2 -19.92 14.20 -2.08
N GLU A 3 -20.22 13.28 -3.00
CA GLU A 3 -19.22 12.69 -3.90
C GLU A 3 -18.88 13.71 -4.99
N ILE A 4 -17.69 14.30 -4.88
CA ILE A 4 -17.16 15.22 -5.88
C ILE A 4 -16.45 14.34 -6.92
N PRO A 5 -16.77 14.46 -8.23
CA PRO A 5 -16.03 13.73 -9.25
C PRO A 5 -14.57 14.18 -9.22
N ALA A 6 -13.68 13.25 -8.89
CA ALA A 6 -12.24 13.46 -8.87
C ALA A 6 -11.60 12.62 -9.98
N VAL A 7 -10.58 13.18 -10.63
CA VAL A 7 -9.74 12.43 -11.56
C VAL A 7 -8.89 11.47 -10.75
N ILE A 8 -8.92 10.19 -11.10
CA ILE A 8 -8.12 9.17 -10.44
C ILE A 8 -6.77 9.00 -11.12
N HIS A 9 -5.75 8.70 -10.32
CA HIS A 9 -4.42 8.32 -10.76
C HIS A 9 -4.38 6.90 -11.31
N GLY A 10 -5.07 5.94 -10.68
CA GLY A 10 -5.11 4.52 -11.06
C GLY A 10 -3.86 3.70 -10.73
N ASP A 11 -2.82 4.31 -10.15
CA ASP A 11 -1.63 3.61 -9.64
C ASP A 11 -0.91 4.48 -8.60
N LEU A 12 -1.65 4.93 -7.58
CA LEU A 12 -1.14 5.88 -6.59
C LEU A 12 -0.23 5.22 -5.53
N CYS A 13 0.86 4.58 -5.95
CA CYS A 13 1.92 4.07 -5.09
C CYS A 13 2.98 5.16 -4.82
N PHE A 14 3.76 5.06 -3.74
CA PHE A 14 4.85 6.02 -3.46
C PHE A 14 5.90 6.07 -4.57
N SER A 15 6.15 4.98 -5.28
CA SER A 15 6.99 4.97 -6.47
C SER A 15 6.56 5.98 -7.55
N ASN A 16 5.30 6.39 -7.54
CA ASN A 16 4.70 7.34 -8.49
C ASN A 16 4.47 8.74 -7.88
N ILE A 17 4.99 8.99 -6.67
CA ILE A 17 4.92 10.27 -5.98
C ILE A 17 6.33 10.83 -5.82
N MET A 18 6.57 12.01 -6.41
CA MET A 18 7.84 12.73 -6.28
C MET A 18 7.66 13.96 -5.39
N TYR A 19 8.58 14.17 -4.46
CA TYR A 19 8.64 15.38 -3.66
C TYR A 19 9.82 16.26 -4.09
N ASP A 20 9.53 17.50 -4.47
CA ASP A 20 10.52 18.54 -4.73
C ASP A 20 10.66 19.45 -3.51
N SER A 21 11.75 19.26 -2.77
CA SER A 21 12.05 20.02 -1.55
C SER A 21 12.36 21.51 -1.82
N ARG A 22 12.79 21.87 -3.03
CA ARG A 22 13.13 23.27 -3.37
C ARG A 22 11.88 24.12 -3.56
N SER A 23 10.87 23.53 -4.21
CA SER A 23 9.60 24.21 -4.47
C SER A 23 8.49 23.80 -3.50
N ASN A 24 8.79 22.91 -2.54
CA ASN A 24 7.84 22.31 -1.59
C ASN A 24 6.58 21.74 -2.27
N ASN A 25 6.78 21.06 -3.40
CA ASN A 25 5.70 20.54 -4.22
C ASN A 25 5.74 19.02 -4.31
N ILE A 26 4.55 18.42 -4.31
CA ILE A 26 4.37 16.99 -4.59
C ILE A 26 3.89 16.86 -6.04
N ARG A 27 4.53 15.98 -6.81
CA ARG A 27 4.18 15.69 -8.20
C ARG A 27 3.85 14.22 -8.35
N PHE A 28 2.75 13.93 -9.05
CA PHE A 28 2.31 12.58 -9.37
C PHE A 28 2.67 12.25 -10.82
N ILE A 29 3.10 11.02 -11.10
CA ILE A 29 3.54 10.55 -12.42
C ILE A 29 2.96 9.19 -12.77
N ASP A 30 2.96 8.83 -14.05
CA ASP A 30 2.41 7.56 -14.56
C ASP A 30 0.92 7.33 -14.19
N PRO A 31 0.01 8.25 -14.57
CA PRO A 31 -1.42 8.04 -14.34
C PRO A 31 -1.96 6.92 -15.25
N ARG A 32 -2.62 5.94 -14.63
CA ARG A 32 -3.25 4.76 -15.24
C ARG A 32 -4.76 4.64 -14.91
N GLY A 33 -5.37 5.73 -14.47
CA GLY A 33 -6.75 5.77 -13.97
C GLY A 33 -7.86 5.75 -15.01
N LEU A 34 -7.53 5.51 -16.28
CA LEU A 34 -8.54 5.35 -17.34
C LEU A 34 -8.81 3.86 -17.55
N ASN A 35 -10.08 3.45 -17.50
CA ASN A 35 -10.44 2.11 -17.95
C ASN A 35 -10.37 2.01 -19.49
N ILE A 36 -10.61 0.83 -20.05
CA ILE A 36 -10.55 0.55 -21.50
C ILE A 36 -11.52 1.46 -22.29
N GLN A 37 -12.60 1.89 -21.64
CA GLN A 37 -13.64 2.78 -22.15
C GLN A 37 -13.36 4.27 -21.88
N GLN A 38 -12.20 4.62 -21.31
CA GLN A 38 -11.82 5.98 -20.87
C GLN A 38 -12.72 6.58 -19.78
N GLU A 39 -13.42 5.74 -19.02
CA GLU A 39 -14.20 6.15 -17.86
C GLU A 39 -13.32 6.17 -16.60
N LEU A 40 -13.66 7.06 -15.68
CA LEU A 40 -13.03 7.17 -14.37
C LEU A 40 -13.43 5.97 -13.50
N THR A 41 -12.47 5.31 -12.86
CA THR A 41 -12.74 4.27 -11.86
C THR A 41 -12.89 4.86 -10.45
N ILE A 42 -13.22 4.00 -9.49
CA ILE A 42 -13.65 4.41 -8.15
C ILE A 42 -12.47 5.01 -7.36
N TYR A 43 -12.65 6.20 -6.76
CA TYR A 43 -11.63 6.92 -5.99
C TYR A 43 -11.02 6.10 -4.83
N SER A 44 -11.76 5.11 -4.32
CA SER A 44 -11.30 4.22 -3.25
C SER A 44 -10.09 3.38 -3.67
N TYR A 45 -9.89 3.16 -4.98
CA TYR A 45 -8.77 2.38 -5.49
C TYR A 45 -7.42 3.07 -5.26
N ASP A 46 -7.31 4.36 -5.59
CA ASP A 46 -6.10 5.14 -5.36
C ASP A 46 -5.74 5.23 -3.89
N LEU A 47 -6.77 5.35 -3.06
CA LEU A 47 -6.61 5.40 -1.62
C LEU A 47 -6.12 4.06 -1.06
N ALA A 48 -6.66 2.95 -1.56
CA ALA A 48 -6.16 1.61 -1.24
C ALA A 48 -4.71 1.43 -1.73
N LYS A 49 -4.34 1.92 -2.92
CA LYS A 49 -2.95 1.92 -3.45
C LYS A 49 -2.00 2.77 -2.61
N LEU A 50 -2.47 3.90 -2.10
CA LEU A 50 -1.70 4.74 -1.18
C LEU A 50 -1.47 4.01 0.16
N CYS A 51 -2.52 3.40 0.74
CA CYS A 51 -2.40 2.60 1.95
C CYS A 51 -1.52 1.35 1.74
N TYR A 52 -1.62 0.71 0.58
CA TYR A 52 -0.81 -0.42 0.15
C TYR A 52 0.68 -0.10 0.16
N SER A 53 1.03 1.09 -0.33
CA SER A 53 2.38 1.62 -0.33
C SER A 53 2.82 2.05 1.07
N PHE A 54 2.03 2.89 1.74
CA PHE A 54 2.44 3.54 2.98
C PHE A 54 2.31 2.67 4.23
N ILE A 55 1.13 2.10 4.49
CA ILE A 55 0.89 1.26 5.67
C ILE A 55 1.23 -0.20 5.39
N GLY A 56 0.95 -0.63 4.16
CA GLY A 56 1.31 -1.93 3.65
C GLY A 56 2.80 -2.08 3.38
N LEU A 57 3.59 -1.01 3.31
CA LEU A 57 5.05 -1.09 3.09
C LEU A 57 5.41 -1.85 1.80
N TYR A 58 4.54 -1.81 0.79
CA TYR A 58 4.77 -2.51 -0.47
C TYR A 58 6.11 -2.13 -1.10
N ASP A 59 6.43 -0.84 -1.14
CA ASP A 59 7.67 -0.35 -1.74
C ASP A 59 8.91 -0.87 -1.02
N PHE A 60 8.83 -1.14 0.29
CA PHE A 60 9.91 -1.82 1.02
C PHE A 60 10.09 -3.26 0.58
N ILE A 61 9.00 -3.98 0.25
CA ILE A 61 9.09 -5.33 -0.28
C ILE A 61 9.72 -5.32 -1.67
N ILE A 62 9.31 -4.41 -2.55
CA ILE A 62 9.86 -4.28 -3.90
C ILE A 62 11.33 -3.85 -3.87
N ALA A 63 11.72 -3.01 -2.92
CA ALA A 63 13.10 -2.56 -2.72
C ALA A 63 13.97 -3.58 -1.94
N ASP A 64 13.49 -4.81 -1.69
CA ASP A 64 14.18 -5.84 -0.89
C ASP A 64 14.58 -5.37 0.53
N SER A 65 13.88 -4.37 1.06
CA SER A 65 14.10 -3.77 2.38
C SER A 65 13.26 -4.47 3.46
N PHE A 66 13.39 -5.79 3.53
CA PHE A 66 12.69 -6.63 4.51
C PHE A 66 13.51 -7.87 4.88
N LYS A 67 13.13 -8.53 5.98
CA LYS A 67 13.67 -9.83 6.37
C LYS A 67 12.54 -10.83 6.57
N LEU A 68 12.76 -12.07 6.12
CA LEU A 68 11.89 -13.21 6.40
C LEU A 68 12.60 -14.15 7.35
N GLU A 69 12.02 -14.35 8.53
CA GLU A 69 12.45 -15.37 9.49
C GLU A 69 11.48 -16.55 9.40
N ARG A 70 12.00 -17.74 9.10
CA ARG A 70 11.19 -18.97 9.06
C ARG A 70 11.27 -19.67 10.41
N SER A 71 10.12 -20.01 10.97
CA SER A 71 9.99 -20.75 12.22
C SER A 71 9.05 -21.94 12.01
N GLU A 72 9.46 -23.12 12.47
CA GLU A 72 8.63 -24.33 12.40
C GLU A 72 7.31 -24.20 13.16
N LYS A 73 7.22 -23.29 14.15
CA LYS A 73 6.03 -23.09 14.99
C LYS A 73 5.11 -21.97 14.51
N LEU A 74 5.68 -20.91 13.95
CA LEU A 74 4.96 -19.67 13.59
C LEU A 74 4.83 -19.47 12.06
N GLY A 75 5.45 -20.32 11.25
CA GLY A 75 5.52 -20.14 9.81
C GLY A 75 6.56 -19.10 9.42
N VAL A 76 6.13 -18.05 8.70
CA VAL A 76 7.01 -16.99 8.19
C VAL A 76 6.74 -15.69 8.93
N LYS A 77 7.78 -15.11 9.54
CA LYS A 77 7.75 -13.80 10.18
C LYS A 77 8.40 -12.77 9.26
N LEU A 78 7.62 -11.76 8.89
CA LEU A 78 8.07 -10.62 8.09
C LEU A 78 8.51 -9.48 9.01
N ILE A 79 9.70 -8.93 8.76
CA ILE A 79 10.29 -7.86 9.57
C ILE A 79 10.71 -6.72 8.64
N PHE A 80 10.26 -5.52 8.98
CA PHE A 80 10.69 -4.26 8.37
C PHE A 80 11.52 -3.47 9.39
N ASN A 81 12.67 -2.97 8.95
CA ASN A 81 13.52 -2.10 9.76
C ASN A 81 13.06 -0.65 9.60
N LEU A 82 11.93 -0.31 10.23
CA LEU A 82 11.40 1.05 10.23
C LEU A 82 11.92 1.81 11.45
N ASP A 83 12.31 3.07 11.23
CA ASP A 83 12.62 3.98 12.33
C ASP A 83 11.38 4.37 13.13
N GLN A 84 11.59 4.96 14.31
CA GLN A 84 10.51 5.33 15.21
C GLN A 84 9.65 6.46 14.64
N HIS A 85 10.26 7.40 13.91
CA HIS A 85 9.58 8.55 13.33
C HIS A 85 8.55 8.12 12.28
N PHE A 86 8.92 7.17 11.42
CA PHE A 86 8.04 6.61 10.40
C PHE A 86 6.80 5.95 11.02
N LYS A 87 6.99 5.19 12.11
CA LYS A 87 5.88 4.55 12.85
C LYS A 87 4.93 5.59 13.47
N GLU A 88 5.47 6.70 13.96
CA GLU A 88 4.65 7.81 14.49
C GLU A 88 3.80 8.43 13.39
N ILE A 89 4.37 8.68 12.21
CA ILE A 89 3.63 9.21 11.05
C ILE A 89 2.53 8.22 10.62
N GLN A 90 2.84 6.92 10.56
CA GLN A 90 1.83 5.89 10.26
C GLN A 90 0.69 5.90 11.29
N SER A 91 1.00 6.05 12.59
CA SER A 91 -0.01 6.14 13.64
C SER A 91 -0.92 7.36 13.47
N VAL A 92 -0.34 8.53 13.18
CA VAL A 92 -1.12 9.75 12.89
C VAL A 92 -2.02 9.54 11.67
N PHE A 93 -1.49 8.96 10.59
CA PHE A 93 -2.24 8.70 9.37
C PHE A 93 -3.47 7.80 9.63
N MET A 94 -3.29 6.72 10.38
CA MET A 94 -4.39 5.81 10.76
C MET A 94 -5.43 6.50 11.65
N GLN A 95 -5.03 7.45 12.50
CA GLN A 95 -5.94 8.21 13.36
C GLN A 95 -6.72 9.30 12.60
N THR A 96 -6.16 9.87 11.54
CA THR A 96 -6.81 10.92 10.75
C THR A 96 -8.08 10.46 10.03
N ASN A 97 -8.40 9.15 10.03
CA ASN A 97 -9.59 8.56 9.43
C ASN A 97 -9.88 9.12 8.02
N LEU A 98 -8.82 9.20 7.21
CA LEU A 98 -8.90 9.68 5.83
C LEU A 98 -9.79 8.78 4.96
N THR A 99 -10.14 7.59 5.46
CA THR A 99 -10.62 6.45 4.67
C THR A 99 -11.65 5.59 5.44
N PRO A 100 -12.82 6.10 5.87
CA PRO A 100 -13.73 5.33 6.71
C PRO A 100 -14.18 4.02 6.03
N GLY A 101 -13.56 2.89 6.42
CA GLY A 101 -13.97 1.51 6.11
C GLY A 101 -13.67 0.94 4.72
N ILE A 102 -13.20 1.74 3.76
CA ILE A 102 -13.04 1.33 2.33
C ILE A 102 -11.56 1.16 1.93
N SER A 103 -10.58 1.38 2.81
CA SER A 103 -9.16 1.15 2.45
C SER A 103 -8.65 -0.22 2.85
N ASP A 104 -9.11 -0.76 3.97
CA ASP A 104 -8.35 -1.80 4.68
C ASP A 104 -8.50 -3.16 4.00
N LYS A 105 -9.72 -3.53 3.64
CA LYS A 105 -10.03 -4.78 2.93
C LYS A 105 -9.49 -4.74 1.51
N GLU A 106 -9.68 -3.64 0.82
CA GLU A 106 -9.20 -3.37 -0.53
C GLU A 106 -7.66 -3.47 -0.58
N THR A 107 -6.96 -2.88 0.39
CA THR A 107 -5.50 -2.96 0.50
C THR A 107 -5.03 -4.40 0.69
N ILE A 108 -5.66 -5.17 1.58
CA ILE A 108 -5.34 -6.59 1.80
C ILE A 108 -5.59 -7.41 0.52
N LEU A 109 -6.73 -7.19 -0.14
CA LEU A 109 -7.07 -7.86 -1.40
C LEU A 109 -6.10 -7.51 -2.53
N LEU A 110 -5.60 -6.26 -2.57
CA LEU A 110 -4.53 -5.86 -3.49
C LEU A 110 -3.25 -6.67 -3.24
N PHE A 111 -2.82 -6.87 -1.99
CA PHE A 111 -1.66 -7.73 -1.72
C PHE A 111 -1.88 -9.15 -2.22
N LEU A 112 -3.04 -9.74 -1.94
CA LEU A 112 -3.36 -11.10 -2.36
C LEU A 112 -3.44 -11.26 -3.87
N SER A 113 -3.99 -10.26 -4.58
CA SER A 113 -4.11 -10.29 -6.05
C SER A 113 -2.77 -10.11 -6.77
N MET A 114 -1.78 -9.49 -6.12
CA MET A 114 -0.44 -9.28 -6.70
C MET A 114 0.50 -10.48 -6.51
N ILE A 115 0.18 -11.45 -5.64
CA ILE A 115 1.02 -12.65 -5.41
C ILE A 115 1.28 -13.45 -6.70
N PRO A 116 0.27 -13.75 -7.56
CA PRO A 116 0.50 -14.49 -8.80
C PRO A 116 1.41 -13.76 -9.78
N LEU A 117 1.40 -12.42 -9.77
CA LEU A 117 2.18 -11.58 -10.67
C LEU A 117 3.66 -11.49 -10.27
N HIS A 118 3.98 -11.77 -9.00
CA HIS A 118 5.34 -11.78 -8.51
C HIS A 118 5.90 -13.20 -8.61
N PHE A 119 6.65 -13.52 -9.66
CA PHE A 119 7.14 -14.89 -9.84
C PHE A 119 8.34 -15.24 -8.95
N TYR A 120 9.03 -14.23 -8.41
CA TYR A 120 10.26 -14.41 -7.66
C TYR A 120 10.00 -14.67 -6.17
N LYS A 121 10.65 -15.71 -5.63
CA LYS A 121 10.93 -15.76 -4.19
C LYS A 121 12.14 -14.85 -3.95
N PRO A 122 12.15 -14.00 -2.90
CA PRO A 122 11.29 -14.03 -1.70
C PRO A 122 10.00 -13.19 -1.74
N HIS A 123 9.76 -12.37 -2.77
CA HIS A 123 8.65 -11.40 -2.78
C HIS A 123 7.27 -12.02 -2.54
N ARG A 124 6.95 -13.17 -3.14
CA ARG A 124 5.67 -13.84 -2.88
C ARG A 124 5.42 -14.15 -1.41
N GLU A 125 6.44 -14.66 -0.73
CA GLU A 125 6.35 -15.03 0.68
C GLU A 125 6.19 -13.77 1.55
N ALA A 126 6.88 -12.69 1.19
CA ALA A 126 6.73 -11.39 1.83
C ALA A 126 5.34 -10.77 1.61
N MET A 127 4.82 -10.77 0.39
CA MET A 127 3.49 -10.24 0.07
C MET A 127 2.40 -10.99 0.83
N LEU A 128 2.48 -12.33 0.89
CA LEU A 128 1.54 -13.15 1.65
C LEU A 128 1.64 -12.89 3.16
N ALA A 129 2.86 -12.90 3.72
CA ALA A 129 3.08 -12.63 5.14
C ALA A 129 2.59 -11.24 5.53
N ASN A 130 2.78 -10.25 4.66
CA ASN A 130 2.32 -8.89 4.89
C ASN A 130 0.79 -8.76 4.82
N ALA A 131 0.13 -9.42 3.85
CA ALA A 131 -1.33 -9.47 3.80
C ALA A 131 -1.93 -10.04 5.10
N LEU A 132 -1.32 -11.12 5.62
CA LEU A 132 -1.73 -11.74 6.89
C LEU A 132 -1.46 -10.82 8.10
N ARG A 133 -0.34 -10.10 8.10
CA ARG A 133 -0.02 -9.08 9.12
C ARG A 133 -1.11 -8.01 9.17
N LEU A 134 -1.43 -7.41 8.03
CA LEU A 134 -2.46 -6.37 7.92
C LEU A 134 -3.84 -6.89 8.34
N TYR A 135 -4.20 -8.11 7.92
CA TYR A 135 -5.45 -8.74 8.33
C TYR A 135 -5.55 -8.89 9.86
N ALA A 136 -4.47 -9.33 10.51
CA ALA A 136 -4.43 -9.49 11.96
C ALA A 136 -4.44 -8.16 12.72
N GLU A 137 -3.93 -7.08 12.14
CA GLU A 137 -3.89 -5.74 12.73
C GLU A 137 -5.22 -4.98 12.58
N TRP A 138 -5.93 -5.14 11.46
CA TRP A 138 -7.08 -4.30 11.12
C TRP A 138 -8.45 -4.96 11.24
N LEU A 139 -8.54 -6.29 11.08
CA LEU A 139 -9.83 -7.00 10.95
C LEU A 139 -10.08 -8.02 12.07
N LYS A 140 -9.31 -7.96 13.15
CA LYS A 140 -9.49 -8.77 14.36
C LYS A 140 -10.22 -8.02 15.47
#